data_AF-A0A7V3RLX2-F1
#
_entry.id   AF-A0A7V3RLX2-F1
#
_cell.length_a   1.000
_cell.length_b   1.000
_cell.length_c   1.000
_cell.angle_alpha   90.00
_cell.angle_beta   90.00
_cell.angle_gamma   90.00
#
_symmetry.space_group_name_H-M   'P 1'
#
loop_
_entity.id
_entity.type
_entity.pdbx_description
1 polymer ?
#
loop_
_entity_poly.entity_id
_entity_poly.type
_entity_poly.pdbx_seq_one_letter_code
_entity_poly.pdbx_strand_id
1 'polypeptide(L)'
;MKQKESWDFQDGSAEKWVENAKQGDSEAFGRIYSLFFKKIYCYLYYRCLHRETAEDLTSQVFLRALEKLSTFRAGEGTFSAWMYGIAHNALVDFYRSRVRTLD
;
A
#
# COMPACT_ATOMS: atom_id res chain seq x y z
N MET A 1 3.74 -12.10 -19.51
CA MET A 1 3.72 -10.65 -19.23
C MET A 1 4.71 -10.36 -18.09
N LYS A 2 5.98 -10.06 -18.42
CA LYS A 2 7.03 -9.72 -17.44
C LYS A 2 7.48 -8.29 -17.72
N GLN A 3 6.87 -7.33 -17.03
CA GLN A 3 7.47 -6.02 -16.84
C GLN A 3 7.65 -5.85 -15.33
N LYS A 4 8.83 -6.28 -14.86
CA LYS A 4 9.43 -5.74 -13.65
C LYS A 4 9.78 -4.28 -13.99
N GLU A 5 8.83 -3.37 -13.84
CA GLU A 5 9.19 -1.96 -13.73
C GLU A 5 10.07 -1.82 -12.49
N SER A 6 11.28 -1.34 -12.74
CA SER A 6 12.24 -0.92 -11.72
C SER A 6 11.69 0.32 -11.02
N TRP A 7 10.69 0.12 -10.17
CA TRP A 7 10.35 1.10 -9.15
C TRP A 7 11.52 1.07 -8.17
N ASP A 8 12.41 2.07 -8.25
CA ASP A 8 13.52 2.21 -7.31
C ASP A 8 12.95 2.28 -5.88
N PHE A 9 12.99 1.14 -5.19
CA PHE A 9 12.60 0.97 -3.80
C PHE A 9 13.69 1.54 -2.88
N GLN A 10 14.09 2.79 -3.09
CA GLN A 10 14.91 3.54 -2.12
C GLN A 10 14.05 3.96 -0.93
N ASP A 11 13.49 2.97 -0.23
CA ASP A 11 12.54 3.14 0.85
C ASP A 11 13.13 2.71 2.19
N GLY A 12 14.46 2.52 2.29
CA GLY A 12 15.17 2.22 3.55
C GLY A 12 14.90 3.26 4.66
N SER A 13 14.33 4.41 4.31
CA SER A 13 13.84 5.40 5.28
C SER A 13 12.55 5.01 5.98
N ALA A 14 11.70 4.14 5.43
CA ALA A 14 10.44 3.76 6.07
C ALA A 14 10.64 2.78 7.22
N GLU A 15 11.52 1.81 7.03
CA GLU A 15 11.76 0.72 7.99
C GLU A 15 12.16 1.25 9.38
N LYS A 16 12.89 2.37 9.43
CA LYS A 16 13.27 3.03 10.68
C LYS A 16 12.09 3.54 11.52
N TRP A 17 10.94 3.77 10.90
CA TRP A 17 9.72 4.25 11.57
C TRP A 17 8.73 3.12 11.86
N VAL A 18 8.89 1.95 11.22
CA VAL A 18 7.95 0.83 11.36
C VAL A 18 7.88 0.35 12.80
N GLU A 19 9.02 0.19 13.48
CA GLU A 19 9.04 -0.34 14.85
C GLU A 19 8.38 0.61 15.87
N ASN A 20 8.52 1.92 15.68
CA ASN A 20 7.81 2.90 16.53
C ASN A 20 6.30 2.91 16.20
N ALA A 21 5.95 2.88 14.91
CA ALA A 21 4.56 2.87 14.49
C ALA A 21 3.82 1.61 14.98
N LYS A 22 4.49 0.45 15.05
CA LYS A 22 3.95 -0.78 15.68
C LYS A 22 3.62 -0.60 17.17
N GLN A 23 4.32 0.30 17.87
CA GLN A 23 4.09 0.60 19.28
C GLN A 23 3.01 1.67 19.50
N GLY A 24 2.33 2.11 18.42
CA GLY A 24 1.26 3.11 18.48
C GLY A 24 1.74 4.55 18.26
N ASP A 25 2.99 4.76 17.84
CA ASP A 25 3.48 6.09 17.46
C ASP A 25 2.80 6.56 16.16
N SER A 26 1.78 7.40 16.32
CA SER A 26 1.03 7.98 15.20
C SER A 26 1.87 8.89 14.31
N GLU A 27 2.90 9.56 14.84
CA GLU A 27 3.79 10.40 14.01
C GLU A 27 4.66 9.52 13.13
N ALA A 28 5.21 8.44 13.67
CA ALA A 28 5.98 7.47 12.90
C ALA A 28 5.16 6.90 11.72
N PHE A 29 3.89 6.56 11.94
CA PHE A 29 3.00 6.14 10.86
C PHE A 29 2.73 7.29 9.87
N GLY A 30 2.55 8.53 10.35
CA GLY A 30 2.40 9.71 9.49
C GLY A 30 3.59 9.93 8.54
N ARG A 31 4.82 9.63 8.98
CA ARG A 31 6.02 9.66 8.13
C ARG A 31 5.98 8.59 7.05
N ILE A 32 5.57 7.37 7.41
CA ILE A 32 5.36 6.27 6.45
C ILE A 32 4.30 6.67 5.42
N TYR A 33 3.15 7.18 5.87
CA TYR A 33 2.08 7.65 4.99
C TYR A 33 2.59 8.69 3.99
N SER A 34 3.31 9.70 4.46
CA SER A 34 3.86 10.77 3.61
C SER A 34 4.80 10.25 2.53
N LEU A 35 5.59 9.21 2.83
CA LEU A 35 6.51 8.59 1.88
C LEU A 35 5.78 7.78 0.80
N PHE A 36 4.73 7.06 1.18
CA PHE A 36 4.07 6.10 0.29
C PHE A 36 2.83 6.63 -0.40
N PHE A 37 2.17 7.68 0.12
CA PHE A 37 0.85 8.11 -0.35
C PHE A 37 0.81 8.32 -1.86
N LYS A 38 1.70 9.17 -2.38
CA LYS A 38 1.78 9.44 -3.82
C LYS A 38 2.10 8.19 -4.63
N LYS A 39 3.00 7.33 -4.13
CA LYS A 39 3.44 6.10 -4.81
C LYS A 39 2.29 5.10 -4.97
N ILE A 40 1.54 4.87 -3.89
CA ILE A 40 0.40 3.96 -3.86
C ILE A 40 -0.76 4.53 -4.68
N TYR A 41 -1.06 5.82 -4.54
CA TYR A 41 -2.07 6.49 -5.34
C TYR A 41 -1.79 6.36 -6.85
N CYS A 42 -0.58 6.72 -7.29
CA CYS A 42 -0.21 6.59 -8.70
C CYS A 42 -0.29 5.14 -9.18
N TYR A 43 0.18 4.18 -8.38
CA TYR A 43 0.08 2.76 -8.72
C TYR A 43 -1.36 2.31 -8.97
N LEU A 44 -2.29 2.68 -8.08
CA LEU A 44 -3.70 2.34 -8.21
C LEU A 44 -4.36 3.10 -9.37
N TYR A 45 -4.07 4.40 -9.49
CA TYR A 45 -4.61 5.24 -10.56
C TYR A 45 -4.26 4.72 -11.94
N TYR A 46 -3.01 4.36 -12.20
CA TYR A 46 -2.61 3.81 -13.51
C TYR A 46 -3.26 2.47 -13.85
N ARG A 47 -3.84 1.76 -12.86
CA ARG A 47 -4.48 0.46 -13.05
C ARG A 47 -5.99 0.54 -13.15
N CYS A 48 -6.62 1.49 -12.44
CA CYS A 48 -8.07 1.69 -12.50
C CYS A 48 -8.52 2.79 -13.46
N LEU A 49 -7.61 3.72 -13.81
CA LEU A 49 -7.86 4.89 -14.66
C LEU A 49 -9.08 5.72 -14.23
N HIS A 50 -9.39 5.71 -12.92
CA HIS A 50 -10.53 6.40 -12.34
C HIS A 50 -10.11 7.06 -11.03
N ARG A 51 -10.23 8.39 -10.96
CA ARG A 51 -9.70 9.18 -9.84
C ARG A 51 -10.29 8.77 -8.50
N GLU A 52 -11.62 8.78 -8.39
CA GLU A 52 -12.31 8.51 -7.12
C GLU A 52 -12.06 7.08 -6.64
N THR A 53 -11.97 6.13 -7.56
CA THR A 53 -11.64 4.74 -7.23
C THR A 53 -10.20 4.63 -6.73
N ALA A 54 -9.26 5.34 -7.34
CA ALA A 54 -7.88 5.37 -6.86
C ALA A 54 -7.77 6.02 -5.47
N GLU A 55 -8.50 7.11 -5.22
CA GLU A 55 -8.55 7.79 -3.92
C GLU A 55 -9.12 6.87 -2.82
N ASP A 56 -10.23 6.19 -3.10
CA ASP A 56 -10.87 5.24 -2.19
C ASP A 56 -9.96 4.05 -1.89
N LEU A 57 -9.43 3.39 -2.93
CA LEU A 57 -8.50 2.27 -2.78
C LEU A 57 -7.24 2.67 -2.02
N THR A 58 -6.70 3.87 -2.27
CA THR A 58 -5.53 4.36 -1.53
C THR A 58 -5.84 4.47 -0.05
N SER A 59 -7.00 5.03 0.30
CA SER A 59 -7.46 5.14 1.69
C SER A 59 -7.59 3.75 2.35
N GLN A 60 -8.22 2.80 1.66
CA GLN A 60 -8.32 1.42 2.12
C GLN A 60 -6.96 0.75 2.33
N VAL A 61 -5.98 1.02 1.47
CA VAL A 61 -4.62 0.47 1.61
C VAL A 61 -3.97 0.96 2.89
N PHE A 62 -4.03 2.25 3.19
CA PHE A 62 -3.41 2.78 4.41
C PHE A 62 -4.13 2.35 5.68
N LEU A 63 -5.46 2.21 5.65
CA LEU A 63 -6.21 1.62 6.77
C LEU A 63 -5.79 0.17 7.01
N ARG A 64 -5.78 -0.67 5.96
CA ARG A 64 -5.32 -2.07 6.05
C ARG A 64 -3.85 -2.16 6.49
N ALA A 65 -3.01 -1.23 6.05
CA ALA A 65 -1.61 -1.17 6.45
C ALA A 65 -1.47 -0.84 7.94
N LEU A 66 -2.25 0.12 8.46
CA LEU A 66 -2.27 0.44 9.89
C LEU A 66 -2.69 -0.78 10.72
N GLU A 67 -3.79 -1.45 10.33
CA GLU A 67 -4.30 -2.65 11.00
C GLU A 67 -3.31 -3.83 11.01
N LYS A 68 -2.58 -4.01 9.90
CA LYS A 68 -1.68 -5.15 9.71
C LYS A 68 -0.23 -4.85 9.99
N LEU A 69 0.11 -3.64 10.44
CA LEU A 69 1.49 -3.19 10.58
C LEU A 69 2.33 -4.12 11.47
N SER A 70 1.71 -4.67 12.53
CA SER A 70 2.32 -5.64 13.44
C SER A 70 2.76 -6.94 12.76
N THR A 71 2.16 -7.31 11.62
CA THR A 71 2.49 -8.52 10.87
C THR A 71 3.73 -8.37 9.99
N PHE A 72 4.16 -7.14 9.70
CA PHE A 72 5.35 -6.92 8.89
C PHE A 72 6.61 -7.36 9.64
N ARG A 73 7.42 -8.20 9.00
CA ARG A 73 8.68 -8.73 9.53
C ARG A 73 9.83 -8.28 8.65
N ALA A 74 10.71 -7.44 9.21
CA ALA A 74 11.96 -7.08 8.55
C ALA A 74 12.79 -8.34 8.26
N GLY A 75 13.36 -8.43 7.05
CA GLY A 75 14.14 -9.59 6.60
C GLY A 75 13.36 -10.62 5.78
N GLU A 76 12.02 -10.68 5.87
CA GLU A 76 11.19 -11.52 4.98
C GLU A 76 10.83 -10.80 3.66
N GLY A 77 11.11 -9.50 3.57
CA GLY A 77 10.89 -8.65 2.41
C GLY A 77 11.08 -7.17 2.77
N THR A 78 10.96 -6.29 1.78
CA THR A 78 11.00 -4.84 2.00
C THR A 78 9.62 -4.33 2.43
N PHE A 79 9.60 -3.26 3.24
CA PHE A 79 8.34 -2.63 3.63
C PHE A 79 7.53 -2.15 2.42
N SER A 80 8.20 -1.70 1.36
CA SER A 80 7.57 -1.30 0.11
C SER A 80 6.85 -2.45 -0.57
N ALA A 81 7.51 -3.61 -0.71
CA ALA A 81 6.89 -4.78 -1.31
C ALA A 81 5.62 -5.20 -0.52
N TRP A 82 5.67 -5.09 0.81
CA TRP A 82 4.52 -5.32 1.67
C TRP A 82 3.37 -4.32 1.40
N MET A 83 3.66 -3.01 1.35
CA MET A 83 2.67 -1.97 1.00
C MET A 83 2.03 -2.19 -0.38
N TYR A 84 2.85 -2.48 -1.40
CA TYR A 84 2.35 -2.76 -2.75
C TYR A 84 1.55 -4.07 -2.82
N GLY A 85 1.86 -5.07 -1.99
CA GLY A 85 1.05 -6.26 -1.83
C GLY A 85 -0.35 -5.95 -1.31
N ILE A 86 -0.46 -5.07 -0.30
CA ILE A 86 -1.76 -4.60 0.20
C ILE A 86 -2.53 -3.86 -0.90
N ALA A 87 -1.86 -2.97 -1.64
CA ALA A 87 -2.47 -2.24 -2.76
C ALA A 87 -2.97 -3.16 -3.88
N HIS A 88 -2.17 -4.15 -4.25
CA HIS A 88 -2.57 -5.16 -5.23
C HIS A 88 -3.81 -5.93 -4.78
N ASN A 89 -3.83 -6.37 -3.51
CA ASN A 89 -4.97 -7.10 -2.96
C ASN A 89 -6.25 -6.24 -2.93
N ALA A 90 -6.15 -4.98 -2.51
CA ALA A 90 -7.29 -4.06 -2.53
C ALA A 90 -7.85 -3.86 -3.95
N LEU A 91 -6.97 -3.70 -4.94
CA LEU A 91 -7.37 -3.59 -6.35
C LEU A 91 -8.06 -4.86 -6.86
N VAL A 92 -7.52 -6.03 -6.55
CA VAL A 92 -8.12 -7.33 -6.91
C VAL A 92 -9.50 -7.50 -6.28
N ASP A 93 -9.64 -7.17 -4.99
CA ASP A 93 -10.92 -7.24 -4.27
C ASP A 93 -11.98 -6.34 -4.92
N PHE A 94 -11.61 -5.11 -5.28
CA PHE A 94 -12.49 -4.17 -5.98
C PHE A 94 -13.04 -4.76 -7.28
N TYR A 95 -12.17 -5.27 -8.16
CA TYR A 95 -12.64 -5.87 -9.42
C TYR A 95 -13.47 -7.14 -9.21
N ARG A 96 -13.13 -7.97 -8.22
CA ARG A 96 -13.93 -9.16 -7.88
C ARG A 96 -15.34 -8.78 -7.40
N SER A 97 -15.48 -7.72 -6.62
CA SER A 97 -16.77 -7.24 -6.14
C SER A 97 -17.65 -6.70 -7.27
N ARG A 98 -17.04 -6.03 -8.26
CA ARG A 98 -17.73 -5.48 -9.41
C ARG A 98 -18.31 -6.56 -10.32
N VAL A 99 -17.56 -7.64 -10.56
CA VAL A 99 -18.06 -8.79 -11.35
C VAL A 99 -19.30 -9.40 -10.68
N ARG A 100 -19.28 -9.60 -9.36
CA ARG A 100 -20.42 -10.18 -8.62
C ARG A 100 -21.69 -9.32 -8.60
N THR A 101 -21.59 -8.02 -8.87
CA THR A 101 -22.74 -7.10 -8.87
C THR A 101 -23.43 -7.05 -10.24
N LEU A 102 -22.83 -7.69 -11.26
CA LEU A 102 -23.36 -7.74 -12.64
C LEU A 102 -24.11 -9.06 -12.94
N ASP A 103 -24.15 -9.99 -11.98
CA ASP A 103 -24.98 -11.21 -11.97
C ASP A 103 -26.28 -10.95 -11.20
#